data_AF-A0A3D1ZQQ8-F1
#
_entry.id   AF-A0A3D1ZQQ8-F1
#
_cell.length_a   1.000
_cell.length_b   1.000
_cell.length_c   1.000
_cell.angle_alpha   90.00
_cell.angle_beta   90.00
_cell.angle_gamma   90.00
#
_symmetry.space_group_name_H-M   'P 1'
#
loop_
_entity.id
_entity.type
_entity.pdbx_description
1 polymer ?
#
loop_
_entity_poly.entity_id
_entity_poly.type
_entity_poly.pdbx_seq_one_letter_code
_entity_poly.pdbx_strand_id
1 'polypeptide(L)'
;SKWMSATVTTLDMEIPPYIQKICKRDPFTGHVVTGGIVTVEDSNWLMSWTLNRQQQFRDQPKDQLCVWVYGLFPDKPGNYVKKPMRECTGEEICEEWLYHMGVPTDKIAELARNHANTVPVMMPYIDAFFMPRSAGDRPDVVPDGAVNFAFLGQFAETPRDTIFTTEYSMRTGMEAVYTLCDVDRGVPEVWGSVYDVRNLLNATVMLRDGKPITDMNLNFVEKAVLKQILKKLGSTDIPTLLKEYGVI
;
A
#
# COMPACT_ATOMS: atom_id res chain seq x y z
N SER A 1 -14.89 -10.42 0.39
CA SER A 1 -14.22 -9.77 -0.74
C SER A 1 -13.01 -10.62 -1.11
N LYS A 2 -12.34 -10.37 -2.22
CA LYS A 2 -11.05 -10.99 -2.60
C LYS A 2 -10.42 -10.11 -3.67
N TRP A 3 -9.09 -10.11 -3.78
CA TRP A 3 -8.40 -9.59 -4.96
C TRP A 3 -7.66 -10.71 -5.68
N MET A 4 -7.16 -10.46 -6.89
CA MET A 4 -6.35 -11.41 -7.65
C MET A 4 -5.03 -10.75 -8.06
N SER A 5 -3.95 -11.54 -8.08
CA SER A 5 -2.64 -11.06 -8.52
C SER A 5 -2.11 -11.90 -9.69
N ALA A 6 -1.15 -11.35 -10.41
CA ALA A 6 -0.36 -12.05 -11.40
C ALA A 6 1.07 -11.51 -11.40
N THR A 7 2.02 -12.37 -11.75
CA THR A 7 3.39 -11.95 -12.06
C THR A 7 3.59 -12.05 -13.56
N VAL A 8 3.92 -10.92 -14.19
CA VAL A 8 4.24 -10.81 -15.62
C VAL A 8 5.76 -10.74 -15.75
N THR A 9 6.37 -11.76 -16.31
CA THR A 9 7.79 -11.77 -16.66
C THR A 9 7.94 -11.36 -18.12
N THR A 10 8.59 -10.23 -18.41
CA THR A 10 8.93 -9.86 -19.79
C THR A 10 10.07 -10.75 -20.29
N LEU A 11 9.98 -11.22 -21.53
CA LEU A 11 10.94 -12.17 -22.10
C LEU A 11 12.02 -11.48 -22.94
N ASP A 12 11.79 -10.24 -23.35
CA ASP A 12 12.72 -9.42 -24.14
C ASP A 12 12.40 -7.91 -24.01
N MET A 13 12.86 -7.12 -24.99
CA MET A 13 12.82 -5.66 -25.01
C MET A 13 11.59 -5.04 -25.68
N GLU A 14 10.58 -5.83 -26.08
CA GLU A 14 9.39 -5.27 -26.73
C GLU A 14 8.42 -4.58 -25.75
N ILE A 15 8.28 -5.11 -24.53
CA ILE A 15 7.40 -4.54 -23.47
C ILE A 15 8.08 -3.46 -22.60
N PRO A 16 9.37 -3.58 -22.19
CA PRO A 16 10.04 -2.61 -21.32
C PRO A 16 9.92 -1.12 -21.74
N PRO A 17 9.93 -0.73 -23.03
CA PRO A 17 9.76 0.65 -23.43
C PRO A 17 8.44 1.30 -22.94
N TYR A 18 7.35 0.53 -22.85
CA TYR A 18 6.07 1.03 -22.33
C TYR A 18 6.14 1.30 -20.82
N ILE A 19 6.80 0.42 -20.07
CA ILE A 19 7.07 0.58 -18.64
C ILE A 19 7.90 1.85 -18.40
N GLN A 20 9.02 1.98 -19.11
CA GLN A 20 9.94 3.12 -18.99
C GLN A 20 9.25 4.44 -19.36
N LYS A 21 8.37 4.44 -20.37
CA LYS A 21 7.57 5.61 -20.75
C LYS A 21 6.70 6.10 -19.60
N ILE A 22 6.18 5.22 -18.75
CA ILE A 22 5.35 5.59 -17.59
C ILE A 22 6.24 6.00 -16.41
N CYS A 23 7.18 5.15 -15.99
CA CYS A 23 7.95 5.37 -14.76
C CYS A 23 9.10 6.38 -14.90
N LYS A 24 9.48 6.74 -16.13
CA LYS A 24 10.58 7.67 -16.48
C LYS A 24 11.96 7.21 -15.98
N ARG A 25 12.13 5.92 -15.73
CA ARG A 25 13.38 5.31 -15.25
C ARG A 25 13.70 4.08 -16.08
N ASP A 26 14.99 3.84 -16.29
CA ASP A 26 15.45 2.60 -16.91
C ASP A 26 15.24 1.42 -15.95
N PRO A 27 14.40 0.42 -16.33
CA PRO A 27 14.04 -0.70 -15.47
C PRO A 27 15.18 -1.69 -15.22
N PHE A 28 16.29 -1.61 -15.96
CA PHE A 28 17.42 -2.55 -15.88
C PHE A 28 18.59 -2.07 -15.03
N THR A 29 18.49 -0.89 -14.41
CA THR A 29 19.57 -0.26 -13.63
C THR A 29 19.83 -0.91 -12.27
N GLY A 30 18.95 -1.79 -11.79
CA GLY A 30 18.97 -2.30 -10.41
C GLY A 30 18.47 -1.30 -9.35
N HIS A 31 18.08 -0.10 -9.76
CA HIS A 31 17.53 0.93 -8.89
C HIS A 31 15.99 0.94 -8.90
N VAL A 32 15.41 1.93 -8.23
CA VAL A 32 13.96 2.10 -8.15
C VAL A 32 13.39 2.28 -9.56
N VAL A 33 12.32 1.54 -9.87
CA VAL A 33 11.61 1.68 -11.16
C VAL A 33 10.30 2.42 -10.98
N THR A 34 9.21 1.76 -10.55
CA THR A 34 7.93 2.47 -10.31
C THR A 34 7.93 3.23 -8.98
N GLY A 35 8.66 2.75 -7.97
CA GLY A 35 8.70 3.37 -6.63
C GLY A 35 7.46 3.06 -5.78
N GLY A 36 6.75 2.00 -6.10
CA GLY A 36 5.44 1.66 -5.54
C GLY A 36 4.49 1.28 -6.67
N ILE A 37 3.22 1.05 -6.31
CA ILE A 37 2.20 0.72 -7.29
C ILE A 37 1.85 1.92 -8.17
N VAL A 38 1.60 1.65 -9.45
CA VAL A 38 0.93 2.54 -10.41
C VAL A 38 -0.50 2.03 -10.55
N THR A 39 -1.46 2.86 -10.19
CA THR A 39 -2.89 2.51 -10.25
C THR A 39 -3.52 3.05 -11.53
N VAL A 40 -4.28 2.20 -12.20
CA VAL A 40 -5.10 2.57 -13.36
C VAL A 40 -6.50 2.89 -12.86
N GLU A 41 -6.74 4.16 -12.53
CA GLU A 41 -7.95 4.62 -11.82
C GLU A 41 -9.26 4.35 -12.59
N ASP A 42 -9.21 4.32 -13.91
CA ASP A 42 -10.33 4.09 -14.82
C ASP A 42 -10.47 2.63 -15.29
N SER A 43 -9.66 1.70 -14.74
CA SER A 43 -9.80 0.27 -15.01
C SER A 43 -10.97 -0.34 -14.24
N ASN A 44 -11.76 -1.18 -14.91
CA ASN A 44 -12.90 -1.88 -14.29
C ASN A 44 -12.47 -2.85 -13.19
N TRP A 45 -11.25 -3.40 -13.27
CA TRP A 45 -10.67 -4.26 -12.24
C TRP A 45 -10.10 -3.46 -11.06
N LEU A 46 -10.03 -2.14 -11.16
CA LEU A 46 -9.22 -1.27 -10.30
C LEU A 46 -7.82 -1.89 -10.13
N MET A 47 -7.16 -2.04 -11.28
CA MET A 47 -5.86 -2.67 -11.46
C MET A 47 -4.76 -1.72 -11.03
N SER A 48 -3.77 -2.27 -10.32
CA SER A 48 -2.49 -1.61 -10.14
C SER A 48 -1.36 -2.58 -10.42
N TRP A 49 -0.19 -2.02 -10.76
CA TRP A 49 1.01 -2.81 -11.03
C TRP A 49 2.23 -2.12 -10.43
N THR A 50 3.28 -2.89 -10.14
CA THR A 50 4.55 -2.35 -9.66
C THR A 50 5.70 -3.10 -10.32
N LEU A 51 6.78 -2.37 -10.55
CA LEU A 51 8.07 -2.93 -10.86
C LEU A 51 9.05 -2.44 -9.80
N ASN A 52 9.41 -3.34 -8.88
CA ASN A 52 10.43 -3.08 -7.89
C ASN A 52 11.83 -3.10 -8.55
N ARG A 53 12.88 -2.87 -7.76
CA ARG A 53 14.29 -3.02 -8.20
C ARG A 53 14.49 -4.38 -8.87
N GLN A 54 15.14 -4.42 -10.04
CA GLN A 54 15.33 -5.65 -10.80
C GLN A 54 16.77 -6.13 -10.79
N GLN A 55 17.01 -7.45 -10.79
CA GLN A 55 16.01 -8.52 -10.69
C GLN A 55 15.56 -8.72 -9.24
N GLN A 56 14.28 -9.07 -9.05
CA GLN A 56 13.76 -9.42 -7.72
C GLN A 56 14.22 -10.81 -7.28
N PHE A 57 14.44 -11.72 -8.22
CA PHE A 57 14.95 -13.07 -7.94
C PHE A 57 16.43 -13.15 -8.27
N ARG A 58 17.22 -13.75 -7.38
CA ARG A 58 18.69 -13.79 -7.47
C ARG A 58 19.20 -14.38 -8.78
N ASP A 59 18.53 -15.43 -9.25
CA ASP A 59 18.94 -16.22 -10.42
C ASP A 59 18.14 -15.87 -11.69
N GLN A 60 17.35 -14.80 -11.66
CA GLN A 60 16.61 -14.34 -12.85
C GLN A 60 17.59 -13.72 -13.88
N PRO A 61 17.40 -14.01 -15.18
CA PRO A 61 18.17 -13.39 -16.26
C PRO A 61 18.16 -11.86 -16.23
N LYS A 62 19.28 -11.24 -16.64
CA LYS A 62 19.50 -9.79 -16.52
C LYS A 62 18.70 -8.94 -17.50
N ASP A 63 18.23 -9.56 -18.57
CA ASP A 63 17.40 -9.02 -19.64
C ASP A 63 15.90 -9.19 -19.41
N GLN A 64 15.48 -9.78 -18.28
CA GLN A 64 14.08 -9.95 -17.92
C GLN A 64 13.66 -9.02 -16.78
N LEU A 65 12.38 -8.64 -16.78
CA LEU A 65 11.71 -7.88 -15.72
C LEU A 65 10.57 -8.70 -15.15
N CYS A 66 10.39 -8.68 -13.82
CA CYS A 66 9.23 -9.29 -13.16
C CYS A 66 8.30 -8.19 -12.61
N VAL A 67 7.21 -7.95 -13.31
CA VAL A 67 6.15 -7.02 -12.93
C VAL A 67 5.13 -7.75 -12.08
N TRP A 68 4.69 -7.13 -10.98
CA TRP A 68 3.56 -7.63 -10.20
C TRP A 68 2.32 -6.79 -10.52
N VAL A 69 1.22 -7.47 -10.86
CA VAL A 69 -0.07 -6.88 -11.22
C VAL A 69 -1.12 -7.42 -10.26
N TYR A 70 -2.07 -6.60 -9.82
CA TYR A 70 -3.26 -7.06 -9.11
C TYR A 70 -4.50 -6.25 -9.48
N GLY A 71 -5.69 -6.82 -9.25
CA GLY A 71 -6.96 -6.13 -9.42
C GLY A 71 -7.85 -6.29 -8.18
N LEU A 72 -8.38 -5.17 -7.68
CA LEU A 72 -9.27 -5.13 -6.51
C LEU A 72 -10.67 -5.65 -6.80
N PHE A 73 -11.12 -5.64 -8.05
CA PHE A 73 -12.46 -6.08 -8.46
C PHE A 73 -12.41 -7.26 -9.43
N PRO A 74 -12.00 -8.47 -8.98
CA PRO A 74 -11.73 -9.60 -9.86
C PRO A 74 -12.99 -10.22 -10.49
N ASP A 75 -14.19 -9.85 -10.02
CA ASP A 75 -15.47 -10.30 -10.55
C ASP A 75 -16.03 -9.37 -11.65
N LYS A 76 -15.40 -8.22 -11.93
CA LYS A 76 -15.83 -7.26 -12.97
C LYS A 76 -15.21 -7.60 -14.33
N PRO A 77 -15.93 -7.45 -15.45
CA PRO A 77 -15.34 -7.59 -16.77
C PRO A 77 -14.29 -6.50 -17.03
N GLY A 78 -13.18 -6.85 -17.68
CA GLY A 78 -12.12 -5.89 -18.05
C GLY A 78 -12.56 -4.90 -19.12
N ASN A 79 -11.70 -3.90 -19.36
CA ASN A 79 -11.89 -2.85 -20.35
C ASN A 79 -11.52 -3.33 -21.75
N TYR A 80 -10.46 -4.13 -21.90
CA TYR A 80 -10.07 -4.77 -23.16
C TYR A 80 -10.54 -6.22 -23.19
N VAL A 81 -10.12 -7.01 -22.21
CA VAL A 81 -10.58 -8.40 -22.02
C VAL A 81 -11.95 -8.38 -21.36
N LYS A 82 -12.99 -8.69 -22.13
CA LYS A 82 -14.41 -8.60 -21.71
C LYS A 82 -14.85 -9.71 -20.74
N LYS A 83 -13.94 -10.22 -19.91
CA LYS A 83 -14.16 -11.26 -18.91
C LYS A 83 -13.83 -10.78 -17.50
N PRO A 84 -14.46 -11.33 -16.45
CA PRO A 84 -13.98 -11.19 -15.09
C PRO A 84 -12.51 -11.60 -14.96
N MET A 85 -11.70 -10.82 -14.24
CA MET A 85 -10.27 -11.13 -14.05
C MET A 85 -10.03 -12.57 -13.56
N ARG A 86 -10.89 -13.07 -12.67
CA ARG A 86 -10.82 -14.44 -12.12
C ARG A 86 -11.00 -15.55 -13.16
N GLU A 87 -11.57 -15.23 -14.32
CA GLU A 87 -11.83 -16.13 -15.45
C GLU A 87 -10.80 -15.95 -16.58
N CYS A 88 -9.80 -15.09 -16.36
CA CYS A 88 -8.73 -14.84 -17.29
C CYS A 88 -7.55 -15.79 -17.07
N THR A 89 -6.95 -16.21 -18.18
CA THR A 89 -5.61 -16.80 -18.21
C THR A 89 -4.55 -15.74 -17.90
N GLY A 90 -3.30 -16.17 -17.75
CA GLY A 90 -2.17 -15.23 -17.61
C GLY A 90 -2.03 -14.32 -18.83
N GLU A 91 -2.13 -14.88 -20.04
CA GLU A 91 -2.08 -14.13 -21.31
C GLU A 91 -3.13 -13.00 -21.30
N GLU A 92 -4.38 -13.31 -20.99
CA GLU A 92 -5.47 -12.33 -20.96
C GLU A 92 -5.32 -11.25 -19.87
N ILE A 93 -4.73 -11.58 -18.71
CA ILE A 93 -4.40 -10.56 -17.70
C ILE A 93 -3.30 -9.64 -18.21
N CYS A 94 -2.30 -10.20 -18.92
CA CYS A 94 -1.25 -9.42 -19.56
C CYS A 94 -1.83 -8.50 -20.65
N GLU A 95 -2.76 -8.99 -21.46
CA GLU A 95 -3.45 -8.21 -22.49
C GLU A 95 -4.16 -6.98 -21.91
N GLU A 96 -4.96 -7.16 -20.84
CA GLU A 96 -5.64 -6.06 -20.15
C GLU A 96 -4.63 -5.05 -19.58
N TRP A 97 -3.54 -5.53 -18.98
CA TRP A 97 -2.49 -4.65 -18.45
C TRP A 97 -1.79 -3.86 -19.57
N LEU A 98 -1.42 -4.51 -20.67
CA LEU A 98 -0.79 -3.86 -21.84
C LEU A 98 -1.73 -2.80 -22.46
N TYR A 99 -3.02 -3.07 -22.52
CA TYR A 99 -4.02 -2.08 -22.95
C TYR A 99 -3.95 -0.80 -22.12
N HIS A 100 -3.96 -0.93 -20.79
CA HIS A 100 -3.87 0.22 -19.87
C HIS A 100 -2.49 0.90 -19.86
N MET A 101 -1.43 0.20 -20.29
CA MET A 101 -0.13 0.82 -20.53
C MET A 101 -0.05 1.64 -21.84
N GLY A 102 -1.12 1.63 -22.65
CA GLY A 102 -1.19 2.36 -23.92
C GLY A 102 -0.47 1.67 -25.07
N VAL A 103 -0.36 0.33 -25.01
CA VAL A 103 0.14 -0.48 -26.14
C VAL A 103 -0.88 -0.43 -27.29
N PRO A 104 -0.44 -0.26 -28.56
CA PRO A 104 -1.34 -0.34 -29.71
C PRO A 104 -2.12 -1.66 -29.73
N THR A 105 -3.44 -1.57 -29.89
CA THR A 105 -4.35 -2.72 -29.71
C THR A 105 -4.09 -3.87 -30.68
N ASP A 106 -3.51 -3.60 -31.84
CA ASP A 106 -3.08 -4.57 -32.86
C ASP A 106 -1.84 -5.37 -32.44
N LYS A 107 -1.08 -4.90 -31.43
CA LYS A 107 0.10 -5.57 -30.88
C LYS A 107 -0.15 -6.33 -29.59
N ILE A 108 -1.24 -6.04 -28.88
CA ILE A 108 -1.47 -6.53 -27.50
C ILE A 108 -1.42 -8.05 -27.41
N ALA A 109 -2.20 -8.76 -28.24
CA ALA A 109 -2.27 -10.23 -28.20
C ALA A 109 -0.92 -10.90 -28.55
N GLU A 110 -0.15 -10.29 -29.44
CA GLU A 110 1.15 -10.77 -29.88
C GLU A 110 2.19 -10.62 -28.73
N LEU A 111 2.25 -9.43 -28.13
CA LEU A 111 3.13 -9.15 -27.00
C LEU A 111 2.78 -9.99 -25.76
N ALA A 112 1.50 -10.12 -25.42
CA ALA A 112 1.05 -10.90 -24.28
C ALA A 112 1.41 -12.38 -24.40
N ARG A 113 1.34 -12.94 -25.61
CA ARG A 113 1.58 -14.36 -25.90
C ARG A 113 3.06 -14.71 -26.05
N ASN A 114 3.81 -13.89 -26.78
CA ASN A 114 5.16 -14.24 -27.21
C ASN A 114 6.26 -13.51 -26.43
N HIS A 115 5.97 -12.34 -25.87
CA HIS A 115 6.95 -11.45 -25.23
C HIS A 115 6.80 -11.38 -23.71
N ALA A 116 5.83 -12.11 -23.15
CA ALA A 116 5.60 -12.22 -21.72
C ALA A 116 5.26 -13.65 -21.31
N ASN A 117 5.66 -14.01 -20.10
CA ASN A 117 5.11 -15.16 -19.38
C ASN A 117 4.38 -14.65 -18.14
N THR A 118 3.07 -14.89 -18.07
CA THR A 118 2.24 -14.36 -16.98
C THR A 118 1.65 -15.50 -16.16
N VAL A 119 1.93 -15.49 -14.86
CA VAL A 119 1.44 -16.49 -13.91
C VAL A 119 0.41 -15.86 -12.98
N PRO A 120 -0.88 -16.17 -13.14
CA PRO A 120 -1.94 -15.69 -12.25
C PRO A 120 -1.99 -16.49 -10.94
N VAL A 121 -2.38 -15.83 -9.85
CA VAL A 121 -2.63 -16.45 -8.54
C VAL A 121 -3.93 -15.91 -7.95
N MET A 122 -4.88 -16.81 -7.73
CA MET A 122 -6.10 -16.54 -6.95
C MET A 122 -5.84 -16.86 -5.49
N MET A 123 -6.08 -15.90 -4.59
CA MET A 123 -5.88 -16.06 -3.16
C MET A 123 -7.19 -15.75 -2.43
N PRO A 124 -7.98 -16.77 -2.02
CA PRO A 124 -9.32 -16.55 -1.47
C PRO A 124 -9.34 -15.78 -0.14
N TYR A 125 -8.22 -15.74 0.59
CA TYR A 125 -8.12 -15.14 1.93
C TYR A 125 -7.16 -13.97 2.02
N ILE A 126 -6.73 -13.42 0.89
CA ILE A 126 -5.70 -12.37 0.87
C ILE A 126 -6.14 -11.07 1.55
N ASP A 127 -7.43 -10.77 1.56
CA ASP A 127 -8.02 -9.63 2.26
C ASP A 127 -8.68 -10.02 3.59
N ALA A 128 -8.52 -11.27 4.05
CA ALA A 128 -9.15 -11.78 5.26
C ALA A 128 -8.77 -10.97 6.51
N PHE A 129 -7.57 -10.37 6.53
CA PHE A 129 -7.14 -9.51 7.62
C PHE A 129 -8.05 -8.29 7.82
N PHE A 130 -8.65 -7.77 6.74
CA PHE A 130 -9.45 -6.54 6.76
C PHE A 130 -10.96 -6.77 6.87
N MET A 131 -11.39 -8.01 7.10
CA MET A 131 -12.79 -8.29 7.37
C MET A 131 -13.23 -7.55 8.65
N PRO A 132 -14.44 -6.96 8.67
CA PRO A 132 -14.99 -6.38 9.89
C PRO A 132 -14.95 -7.40 11.03
N ARG A 133 -14.54 -6.93 12.21
CA ARG A 133 -14.35 -7.76 13.41
C ARG A 133 -14.85 -7.05 14.65
N SER A 134 -15.09 -7.83 15.69
CA SER A 134 -15.36 -7.38 17.05
C SER A 134 -14.15 -7.63 17.95
N ALA A 135 -14.12 -6.97 19.12
CA ALA A 135 -13.17 -7.32 20.16
C ALA A 135 -13.41 -8.79 20.59
N GLY A 136 -12.33 -9.57 20.73
CA GLY A 136 -12.39 -11.01 21.02
C GLY A 136 -12.40 -11.94 19.80
N ASP A 137 -12.63 -11.43 18.57
CA ASP A 137 -12.55 -12.28 17.35
C ASP A 137 -11.12 -12.75 17.06
N ARG A 138 -10.12 -12.03 17.56
CA ARG A 138 -8.70 -12.40 17.55
C ARG A 138 -8.27 -12.70 18.98
N PRO A 139 -7.53 -13.80 19.23
CA PRO A 139 -6.99 -14.09 20.55
C PRO A 139 -5.86 -13.13 20.89
N ASP A 140 -5.72 -12.77 22.16
CA ASP A 140 -4.53 -12.09 22.65
C ASP A 140 -3.27 -12.91 22.33
N VAL A 141 -2.14 -12.23 22.12
CA VAL A 141 -0.85 -12.89 21.81
C VAL A 141 -0.53 -13.98 22.83
N VAL A 142 -0.68 -13.68 24.12
CA VAL A 142 -0.63 -14.65 25.22
C VAL A 142 -1.94 -14.52 26.00
N PRO A 143 -2.88 -15.45 25.82
CA PRO A 143 -4.17 -15.39 26.53
C PRO A 143 -4.01 -15.49 28.05
N ASP A 144 -4.96 -14.92 28.79
CA ASP A 144 -4.99 -15.01 30.25
C ASP A 144 -4.90 -16.46 30.73
N GLY A 145 -3.94 -16.72 31.62
CA GLY A 145 -3.68 -18.06 32.17
C GLY A 145 -2.92 -19.01 31.24
N ALA A 146 -2.50 -18.57 30.05
CA ALA A 146 -1.61 -19.35 29.21
C ALA A 146 -0.24 -19.56 29.90
N VAL A 147 0.23 -20.81 29.91
CA VAL A 147 1.48 -21.20 30.58
C VAL A 147 2.63 -21.40 29.58
N ASN A 148 2.32 -21.96 28.41
CA ASN A 148 3.34 -22.42 27.46
C ASN A 148 2.89 -22.34 25.99
N PHE A 149 1.89 -21.50 25.69
CA PHE A 149 1.42 -21.29 24.33
C PHE A 149 1.08 -19.83 24.05
N ALA A 150 1.14 -19.45 22.79
CA ALA A 150 0.85 -18.11 22.29
C ALA A 150 0.27 -18.17 20.86
N PHE A 151 -0.45 -17.12 20.46
CA PHE A 151 -0.90 -16.89 19.09
C PHE A 151 -0.05 -15.79 18.46
N LEU A 152 0.49 -16.06 17.27
CA LEU A 152 1.39 -15.14 16.56
C LEU A 152 0.80 -14.72 15.21
N GLY A 153 1.32 -13.61 14.69
CA GLY A 153 0.98 -13.13 13.36
C GLY A 153 -0.27 -12.27 13.33
N GLN A 154 -0.74 -12.02 12.12
CA GLN A 154 -1.72 -10.98 11.80
C GLN A 154 -3.12 -11.22 12.38
N PHE A 155 -3.43 -12.46 12.78
CA PHE A 155 -4.70 -12.83 13.40
C PHE A 155 -4.64 -12.90 14.94
N ALA A 156 -3.50 -12.58 15.57
CA ALA A 156 -3.43 -12.32 17.00
C ALA A 156 -3.81 -10.86 17.32
N GLU A 157 -4.20 -10.58 18.56
CA GLU A 157 -4.56 -9.25 19.05
C GLU A 157 -3.40 -8.65 19.86
N THR A 158 -2.95 -7.48 19.43
CA THR A 158 -2.07 -6.58 20.20
C THR A 158 -2.50 -5.12 19.95
N PRO A 159 -2.38 -4.21 20.94
CA PRO A 159 -2.89 -2.84 20.84
C PRO A 159 -2.22 -1.99 19.75
N ARG A 160 -3.02 -1.10 19.13
CA ARG A 160 -2.63 0.01 18.22
C ARG A 160 -1.95 -0.36 16.89
N ASP A 161 -1.25 -1.49 16.80
CA ASP A 161 -0.45 -1.82 15.61
C ASP A 161 -1.33 -2.24 14.42
N THR A 162 -0.77 -2.19 13.21
CA THR A 162 -1.49 -2.43 11.96
C THR A 162 -1.10 -3.75 11.30
N ILE A 163 -2.10 -4.58 11.04
CA ILE A 163 -2.01 -5.82 10.29
C ILE A 163 -1.68 -5.61 8.81
N PHE A 164 -1.44 -6.70 8.06
CA PHE A 164 -0.94 -6.64 6.67
C PHE A 164 0.46 -6.00 6.59
N THR A 165 1.22 -6.05 7.68
CA THR A 165 2.59 -5.55 7.76
C THR A 165 3.51 -6.60 8.33
N THR A 166 4.74 -6.71 7.85
CA THR A 166 5.72 -7.61 8.47
C THR A 166 6.00 -7.26 9.93
N GLU A 167 5.88 -5.97 10.29
CA GLU A 167 6.04 -5.45 11.65
C GLU A 167 5.12 -6.15 12.65
N TYR A 168 3.82 -6.26 12.37
CA TYR A 168 2.86 -6.90 13.27
C TYR A 168 3.22 -8.37 13.56
N SER A 169 3.68 -9.10 12.54
CA SER A 169 4.13 -10.48 12.70
C SER A 169 5.37 -10.57 13.59
N MET A 170 6.30 -9.62 13.48
CA MET A 170 7.49 -9.57 14.33
C MET A 170 7.15 -9.14 15.76
N ARG A 171 6.27 -8.15 15.93
CA ARG A 171 5.78 -7.66 17.22
C ARG A 171 5.12 -8.76 18.02
N THR A 172 4.12 -9.44 17.44
CA THR A 172 3.41 -10.54 18.12
C THR A 172 4.38 -11.67 18.51
N GLY A 173 5.36 -11.98 17.66
CA GLY A 173 6.45 -12.89 18.00
C GLY A 173 7.30 -12.43 19.19
N MET A 174 7.68 -11.15 19.21
CA MET A 174 8.47 -10.55 20.30
C MET A 174 7.69 -10.55 21.62
N GLU A 175 6.44 -10.09 21.60
CA GLU A 175 5.55 -10.03 22.76
C GLU A 175 5.32 -11.42 23.37
N ALA A 176 5.09 -12.44 22.54
CA ALA A 176 4.92 -13.81 23.00
C ALA A 176 6.17 -14.36 23.70
N VAL A 177 7.35 -14.23 23.07
CA VAL A 177 8.61 -14.72 23.66
C VAL A 177 8.91 -13.98 24.94
N TYR A 178 8.72 -12.66 24.98
CA TYR A 178 9.03 -11.85 26.15
C TYR A 178 8.12 -12.20 27.33
N THR A 179 6.84 -12.42 27.06
CA THR A 179 5.85 -12.76 28.08
C THR A 179 6.04 -14.18 28.62
N LEU A 180 6.20 -15.19 27.75
CA LEU A 180 6.29 -16.60 28.17
C LEU A 180 7.64 -16.99 28.77
N CYS A 181 8.73 -16.32 28.35
CA CYS A 181 10.08 -16.62 28.83
C CYS A 181 10.58 -15.63 29.89
N ASP A 182 9.72 -14.75 30.39
CA ASP A 182 10.05 -13.74 31.41
C ASP A 182 11.31 -12.92 31.05
N VAL A 183 11.34 -12.40 29.82
CA VAL A 183 12.47 -11.61 29.34
C VAL A 183 12.42 -10.23 29.98
N ASP A 184 13.37 -9.93 30.86
CA ASP A 184 13.50 -8.63 31.55
C ASP A 184 14.03 -7.51 30.63
N ARG A 185 13.22 -7.16 29.62
CA ARG A 185 13.48 -6.08 28.68
C ARG A 185 12.16 -5.55 28.10
N GLY A 186 12.07 -4.24 27.91
CA GLY A 186 10.88 -3.64 27.27
C GLY A 186 10.74 -4.03 25.80
N VAL A 187 9.53 -4.38 25.38
CA VAL A 187 9.12 -4.43 23.97
C VAL A 187 8.86 -2.99 23.51
N PRO A 188 9.41 -2.53 22.38
CA PRO A 188 9.13 -1.18 21.87
C PRO A 188 7.64 -1.00 21.59
N GLU A 189 7.02 0.06 22.10
CA GLU A 189 5.63 0.37 21.76
C GLU A 189 5.46 0.69 20.26
N VAL A 190 4.22 0.66 19.78
CA VAL A 190 3.89 1.24 18.47
C VAL A 190 4.25 2.72 18.48
N TRP A 191 4.90 3.19 17.42
CA TRP A 191 5.33 4.58 17.30
C TRP A 191 4.21 5.56 17.64
N GLY A 192 4.45 6.43 18.62
CA GLY A 192 3.48 7.36 19.20
C GLY A 192 3.11 8.57 18.34
N SER A 193 3.22 8.49 17.00
CA SER A 193 2.96 9.64 16.11
C SER A 193 1.58 10.26 16.31
N VAL A 194 0.58 9.46 16.66
CA VAL A 194 -0.80 9.93 16.95
C VAL A 194 -0.91 10.78 18.22
N TYR A 195 0.10 10.74 19.09
CA TYR A 195 0.18 11.55 20.31
C TYR A 195 1.15 12.72 20.18
N ASP A 196 1.96 12.75 19.12
CA ASP A 196 2.88 13.85 18.84
C ASP A 196 2.18 14.98 18.10
N VAL A 197 1.95 16.10 18.79
CA VAL A 197 1.30 17.30 18.24
C VAL A 197 1.95 17.76 16.93
N ARG A 198 3.26 17.59 16.77
CA ARG A 198 3.97 17.97 15.53
C ARG A 198 3.48 17.15 14.33
N ASN A 199 3.31 15.84 14.52
CA ASN A 199 2.78 14.95 13.50
C ASN A 199 1.31 15.28 13.20
N LEU A 200 0.52 15.63 14.21
CA LEU A 200 -0.88 16.04 14.02
C LEU A 200 -1.02 17.36 13.23
N LEU A 201 -0.17 18.35 13.52
CA LEU A 201 -0.12 19.61 12.78
C LEU A 201 0.31 19.37 11.33
N ASN A 202 1.39 18.60 11.12
CA ASN A 202 1.85 18.22 9.79
C ASN A 202 0.73 17.50 9.00
N ALA A 203 0.09 16.50 9.61
CA ALA A 203 -1.00 15.76 8.98
C ALA A 203 -2.17 16.67 8.58
N THR A 204 -2.54 17.62 9.44
CA THR A 204 -3.61 18.60 9.17
C THR A 204 -3.32 19.43 7.92
N VAL A 205 -2.06 19.81 7.71
CA VAL A 205 -1.62 20.60 6.54
C VAL A 205 -1.53 19.74 5.29
N MET A 206 -0.97 18.53 5.39
CA MET A 206 -0.88 17.59 4.27
C MET A 206 -2.25 17.13 3.77
N LEU A 207 -3.21 16.91 4.67
CA LEU A 207 -4.61 16.61 4.32
C LEU A 207 -5.31 17.75 3.57
N ARG A 208 -4.69 18.93 3.54
CA ARG A 208 -5.20 20.14 2.88
C ARG A 208 -4.32 20.59 1.72
N ASP A 209 -3.58 19.66 1.12
CA ASP A 209 -2.67 19.92 0.00
C ASP A 209 -1.65 21.02 0.30
N GLY A 210 -1.16 21.08 1.54
CA GLY A 210 -0.17 22.06 1.99
C GLY A 210 -0.74 23.44 2.32
N LYS A 211 -2.06 23.63 2.30
CA LYS A 211 -2.68 24.95 2.56
C LYS A 211 -2.83 25.24 4.06
N PRO A 212 -2.60 26.49 4.51
CA PRO A 212 -2.80 26.90 5.90
C PRO A 212 -4.28 26.98 6.26
N ILE A 213 -4.64 26.93 7.54
CA ILE A 213 -6.05 26.91 8.00
C ILE A 213 -6.76 28.24 7.69
N THR A 214 -5.99 29.30 7.50
CA THR A 214 -6.45 30.61 7.05
C THR A 214 -7.07 30.57 5.64
N ASP A 215 -6.72 29.57 4.82
CA ASP A 215 -7.30 29.34 3.49
C ASP A 215 -8.59 28.49 3.52
N MET A 216 -9.05 28.04 4.70
CA MET A 216 -10.30 27.31 4.79
C MET A 216 -11.48 28.19 4.37
N ASN A 217 -12.45 27.58 3.68
CA ASN A 217 -13.70 28.25 3.35
C ASN A 217 -14.61 28.33 4.59
N LEU A 218 -14.26 29.24 5.48
CA LEU A 218 -14.94 29.51 6.73
C LEU A 218 -15.96 30.63 6.54
N ASN A 219 -17.10 30.53 7.24
CA ASN A 219 -18.06 31.60 7.31
C ASN A 219 -17.50 32.79 8.15
N PHE A 220 -18.19 33.94 8.12
CA PHE A 220 -17.70 35.14 8.82
C PHE A 220 -17.50 34.94 10.33
N VAL A 221 -18.34 34.11 10.97
CA VAL A 221 -18.25 33.82 12.41
C VAL A 221 -17.01 32.98 12.69
N GLU A 222 -16.80 31.91 11.93
CA GLU A 222 -15.64 31.02 12.05
C GLU A 222 -14.32 31.77 11.79
N LYS A 223 -14.28 32.66 10.79
CA LYS A 223 -13.11 33.52 10.53
C LYS A 223 -12.82 34.46 11.70
N ALA A 224 -13.85 35.05 12.29
CA ALA A 224 -13.69 35.92 13.45
C ALA A 224 -13.18 35.15 14.68
N VAL A 225 -13.72 33.95 14.93
CA VAL A 225 -13.28 33.06 16.01
C VAL A 225 -11.81 32.66 15.81
N LEU A 226 -11.44 32.22 14.60
CA LEU A 226 -10.07 31.87 14.28
C LEU A 226 -9.12 33.03 14.53
N LYS A 227 -9.46 34.23 14.04
CA LYS A 227 -8.65 35.44 14.27
C LYS A 227 -8.48 35.75 15.76
N GLN A 228 -9.53 35.56 16.56
CA GLN A 228 -9.48 35.78 18.01
C GLN A 228 -8.62 34.73 18.72
N ILE A 229 -8.69 33.46 18.31
CA ILE A 229 -7.82 32.38 18.80
C ILE A 229 -6.36 32.71 18.48
N LEU A 230 -6.03 33.02 17.23
CA LEU A 230 -4.66 33.37 16.83
C LEU A 230 -4.14 34.59 17.58
N LYS A 231 -4.99 35.60 17.82
CA LYS A 231 -4.63 36.77 18.64
C LYS A 231 -4.31 36.37 20.08
N LYS A 232 -5.10 35.48 20.70
CA LYS A 232 -4.84 34.97 22.07
C LYS A 232 -3.55 34.14 22.14
N LEU A 233 -3.27 33.33 21.12
CA LEU A 233 -2.07 32.50 21.06
C LEU A 233 -0.79 33.31 20.84
N GLY A 234 -0.90 34.54 20.33
CA GLY A 234 0.23 35.42 20.01
C GLY A 234 1.22 35.71 21.15
N SER A 235 0.82 35.48 22.41
CA SER A 235 1.70 35.63 23.59
C SER A 235 2.32 34.31 24.07
N THR A 236 2.31 33.26 23.25
CA THR A 236 2.83 31.92 23.57
C THR A 236 3.79 31.45 22.48
N ASP A 237 4.41 30.28 22.65
CA ASP A 237 5.26 29.65 21.62
C ASP A 237 4.47 28.89 20.54
N ILE A 238 3.17 28.67 20.77
CA ILE A 238 2.30 27.91 19.85
C ILE A 238 2.32 28.50 18.43
N PRO A 239 2.22 29.82 18.20
CA PRO A 239 2.30 30.38 16.86
C PRO A 239 3.60 30.08 16.13
N THR A 240 4.73 29.93 16.83
CA THR A 240 6.01 29.54 16.22
C THR A 240 5.89 28.14 15.63
N LEU A 241 5.36 27.20 16.41
CA LEU A 241 5.12 25.83 15.96
C LEU A 241 4.10 25.76 14.82
N LEU A 242 3.01 26.54 14.90
CA LEU A 242 2.01 26.60 13.81
C LEU A 242 2.61 27.12 12.50
N LYS A 243 3.48 28.13 12.56
CA LYS A 243 4.18 28.66 11.38
C LYS A 243 5.20 27.68 10.81
N GLU A 244 5.97 27.02 11.67
CA GLU A 244 6.98 26.02 11.26
C GLU A 244 6.35 24.90 10.43
N TYR A 245 5.15 24.45 10.82
CA TYR A 245 4.43 23.39 10.13
C TYR A 245 3.48 23.90 9.03
N GLY A 246 3.48 25.20 8.71
CA GLY A 246 2.63 25.76 7.64
C GLY A 246 1.13 25.77 7.94
N VAL A 247 0.77 25.68 9.22
CA VAL A 247 -0.63 25.69 9.67
C VAL A 247 -1.23 27.08 9.54
N ILE A 248 -0.45 28.14 9.78
CA ILE A 248 -0.88 29.55 9.66
C ILE A 248 0.13 30.40 8.90
#